data_AF-A0A7W0R9Y1-F1
#
_entry.id   AF-A0A7W0R9Y1-F1
#
_cell.length_a   1.000
_cell.length_b   1.000
_cell.length_c   1.000
_cell.angle_alpha   90.00
_cell.angle_beta   90.00
_cell.angle_gamma   90.00
#
_symmetry.space_group_name_H-M   'P 1'
#
loop_
_entity.id
_entity.type
_entity.pdbx_description
1 polymer ?
#
loop_
_entity_poly.entity_id
_entity_poly.type
_entity_poly.pdbx_seq_one_letter_code
_entity_poly.pdbx_strand_id
1 'polypeptide(L)' 'MAPNALIALRNMEKSYAHGTSRTYVLRRISLDIKDGEFVSIM' A
#
# COMPACT_ATOMS: atom_id res chain seq x y z
N MET A 1 7.08 -12.79 -0.24
CA MET A 1 7.92 -11.63 -0.57
C MET A 1 8.65 -11.96 -1.86
N ALA A 2 8.43 -11.18 -2.91
CA ALA A 2 9.13 -11.40 -4.17
C ALA A 2 10.58 -10.89 -4.04
N PRO A 3 11.60 -11.71 -4.31
CA PRO A 3 13.01 -11.33 -4.14
C PRO A 3 13.48 -10.23 -5.10
N ASN A 4 12.68 -9.90 -6.13
CA ASN A 4 12.98 -8.95 -7.19
C ASN A 4 11.83 -7.98 -7.49
N ALA A 5 11.06 -7.57 -6.47
CA ALA A 5 10.02 -6.56 -6.64
C ALA A 5 10.65 -5.19 -7.00
N LEU A 6 10.11 -4.52 -8.02
CA LEU A 6 10.45 -3.14 -8.36
C LEU A 6 9.82 -2.17 -7.36
N ILE A 7 8.57 -2.41 -6.96
CA ILE A 7 7.85 -1.64 -5.94
C ILE A 7 7.48 -2.60 -4.81
N ALA A 8 7.80 -2.22 -3.58
CA ALA A 8 7.54 -3.00 -2.38
C ALA A 8 6.91 -2.11 -1.29
N LEU A 9 5.64 -2.35 -0.98
CA LEU A 9 4.94 -1.75 0.16
C LEU A 9 4.87 -2.75 1.30
N ARG A 10 5.18 -2.32 2.53
CA ARG A 10 5.17 -3.18 3.72
C ARG A 10 4.36 -2.49 4.82
N ASN A 11 3.21 -3.08 5.15
CA ASN A 11 2.30 -2.59 6.18
C ASN A 11 2.02 -1.09 6.07
N MET A 12 1.85 -0.59 4.84
CA MET A 12 1.67 0.84 4.59
C MET A 12 0.32 1.30 5.13
N GLU A 13 0.34 2.43 5.82
CA GLU A 13 -0.85 3.10 6.34
C GLU A 13 -0.91 4.55 5.88
N LYS A 14 -2.12 5.02 5.61
CA LYS A 14 -2.42 6.43 5.42
C LYS A 14 -3.74 6.72 6.12
N SER A 15 -3.72 7.74 6.97
CA SER A 15 -4.89 8.21 7.68
C SER A 15 -5.00 9.73 7.64
N TYR A 16 -6.22 10.23 7.78
CA TYR A 16 -6.50 11.64 8.02
C TYR A 16 -7.18 11.80 9.37
N ALA A 17 -6.95 12.94 10.03
CA ALA A 17 -7.67 13.28 11.26
C ALA A 17 -9.15 13.48 10.94
N HIS A 18 -10.02 12.98 11.80
CA HIS A 18 -11.47 13.13 11.68
C HIS A 18 -12.05 13.35 13.08
N GLY A 19 -12.10 14.63 13.49
CA GLY A 19 -12.43 15.00 14.86
C GLY A 19 -11.43 14.43 15.87
N THR A 20 -11.93 13.74 16.89
CA THR A 20 -11.11 13.03 17.90
C THR A 20 -10.58 11.67 17.42
N SER A 21 -10.95 11.26 16.20
CA SER A 21 -10.57 9.97 15.61
C SER A 21 -9.65 10.15 14.39
N ARG A 22 -9.24 9.02 13.81
CA ARG A 22 -8.54 8.95 12.53
C ARG A 22 -9.31 8.05 11.58
N THR A 23 -9.48 8.51 10.35
CA THR A 23 -10.00 7.68 9.26
C THR A 23 -8.82 7.15 8.47
N TYR A 24 -8.68 5.83 8.39
CA TYR A 24 -7.65 5.16 7.60
C TYR A 24 -8.16 5.01 6.17
N VAL A 25 -7.46 5.64 5.21
CA VAL A 25 -7.73 5.48 3.78
C VAL A 25 -6.89 4.36 3.17
N LEU A 26 -5.75 4.04 3.79
CA LEU A 26 -4.96 2.84 3.52
C LEU A 26 -4.60 2.21 4.87
N ARG A 27 -4.86 0.90 5.03
CA ARG A 27 -4.66 0.22 6.31
C ARG A 27 -3.91 -1.10 6.12
N ARG A 28 -2.66 -1.12 6.59
CA ARG A 28 -1.74 -2.27 6.55
C ARG A 28 -1.61 -2.88 5.15
N ILE A 29 -1.51 -2.04 4.13
CA ILE A 29 -1.39 -2.50 2.75
C ILE A 29 0.03 -3.03 2.52
N SER A 30 0.13 -4.26 2.04
CA SER A 30 1.38 -4.88 1.61
C SER A 30 1.23 -5.34 0.17
N LEU A 31 2.14 -4.89 -0.69
CA LEU A 31 2.09 -5.14 -2.13
C LEU A 31 3.52 -5.28 -2.67
N ASP A 32 3.71 -6.20 -3.60
CA ASP A 32 4.91 -6.33 -4.42
C ASP A 32 4.49 -6.19 -5.89
N ILE A 33 5.15 -5.28 -6.63
CA ILE A 33 5.01 -5.16 -8.08
C ILE A 33 6.38 -5.44 -8.70
N LYS A 34 6.44 -6.37 -9.66
CA LYS A 34 7.67 -6.73 -10.37
C LYS A 34 7.98 -5.73 -11.48
N ASP A 35 9.23 -5.74 -11.92
CA ASP A 35 9.62 -4.98 -13.11
C ASP A 35 8.83 -5.43 -14.35
N GLY A 36 8.32 -4.47 -15.13
CA GLY A 36 7.50 -4.73 -16.31
C GLY A 36 6.07 -5.23 -16.05
N GLU A 37 5.63 -5.35 -14.80
CA GLU A 37 4.29 -5.83 -14.46
C GLU A 37 3.21 -4.76 -14.76
N PHE A 38 2.20 -5.12 -15.55
CA PHE A 38 1.05 -4.25 -15.84
C PHE A 38 -0.06 -4.48 -14.81
N VAL A 39 -0.28 -3.48 -13.96
CA VAL A 39 -1.21 -3.57 -12.82
C VAL A 39 -2.33 -2.55 -12.97
N SER A 40 -3.57 -2.97 -12.74
CA SER A 40 -4.71 -2.08 -12.52
C SER A 40 -5.10 -2.04 -11.04
N ILE A 41 -5.56 -0.88 -10.57
CA ILE A 41 -6.10 -0.69 -9.22
C ILE A 41 -7.57 -0.28 -9.38
N MET A 42 -8.48 -0.95 -8.67
CA MET A 42 -9.92 -0.67 -8.64
C MET A 42 -10.38 -0.36 -7.22
#